data_AF-A0A7S2YPW0-F1
#
_entry.id   AF-A0A7S2YPW0-F1
#
_cell.length_a   1.000
_cell.length_b   1.000
_cell.length_c   1.000
_cell.angle_alpha   90.00
_cell.angle_beta   90.00
_cell.angle_gamma   90.00
#
_symmetry.space_group_name_H-M   'P 1'
#
loop_
_entity.id
_entity.type
_entity.pdbx_description
1 polymer ?
#
loop_
_entity_poly.entity_id
_entity_poly.type
_entity_poly.pdbx_seq_one_letter_code
_entity_poly.pdbx_strand_id
1 'polypeptide(L)'
;KDDCHFVLAWHSPFPPTSMEKEEALLSETLLHYGKKERGIMRNQPDWRKTEFKRMCERHRFPLFQALSLRRHHMKQLNLSMSMTSLGLGKENDIRESSRLFELAVADFLKNKGVAFY
;
A
#
# COMPACT_ATOMS: atom_id res chain seq x y z
N LYS A 1 -1.44 -30.09 -20.33
CA LYS A 1 -2.51 -29.16 -19.92
C LYS A 1 -1.76 -27.99 -19.31
N ASP A 2 -1.42 -27.02 -20.16
CA ASP A 2 -0.64 -25.87 -19.76
C ASP A 2 -1.56 -24.92 -18.98
N ASP A 3 -1.31 -24.81 -17.68
CA ASP A 3 -1.90 -23.76 -16.87
C ASP A 3 -1.30 -22.44 -17.32
N CYS A 4 -1.93 -21.82 -18.33
CA CYS A 4 -1.72 -20.42 -18.65
C CYS A 4 -2.14 -19.61 -17.43
N HIS A 5 -1.20 -19.35 -16.53
CA HIS A 5 -1.33 -18.31 -15.53
C HIS A 5 -1.65 -17.01 -16.27
N PHE A 6 -2.91 -16.57 -16.22
CA PHE A 6 -3.29 -15.22 -16.60
C PHE A 6 -2.59 -14.27 -15.61
N VAL A 7 -1.34 -13.94 -15.90
CA VAL A 7 -0.67 -12.83 -15.25
C VAL A 7 -1.43 -11.60 -15.72
N LEU A 8 -2.28 -11.06 -14.85
CA LEU A 8 -2.88 -9.75 -15.08
C LEU A 8 -1.72 -8.80 -15.33
N ALA A 9 -1.55 -8.37 -16.57
CA ALA A 9 -0.62 -7.33 -16.96
C ALA A 9 -1.15 -6.02 -16.37
N TRP A 10 -0.96 -5.86 -15.06
CA TRP A 10 -1.14 -4.59 -14.41
C TRP A 10 -0.09 -3.67 -15.01
N HIS A 11 -0.49 -2.89 -16.02
CA HIS A 11 0.29 -1.81 -16.59
C HIS A 11 0.44 -0.72 -15.52
N SER A 12 1.26 -1.00 -14.51
CA SER A 12 1.73 0.02 -13.60
C SER A 12 2.53 1.01 -14.44
N PRO A 13 2.20 2.31 -14.45
CA PRO A 13 3.03 3.31 -15.11
C PRO A 13 4.38 3.49 -14.38
N PHE A 14 4.56 2.81 -13.24
CA PHE A 14 5.78 2.85 -12.44
C PHE A 14 6.57 1.55 -12.60
N PRO A 15 7.89 1.64 -12.76
CA PRO A 15 8.75 0.46 -12.82
C PRO A 15 8.66 -0.33 -11.50
N PRO A 16 8.94 -1.64 -11.53
CA PRO A 16 9.11 -2.43 -10.32
C PRO A 16 10.16 -1.80 -9.41
N THR A 17 9.86 -1.72 -8.13
CA THR A 17 10.78 -1.20 -7.13
C THR A 17 11.79 -2.29 -6.76
N SER A 18 13.09 -1.96 -6.77
CA SER A 18 14.12 -2.88 -6.29
C SER A 18 14.11 -2.95 -4.76
N MET A 19 14.44 -4.12 -4.22
CA MET A 19 14.56 -4.35 -2.77
C MET A 19 15.52 -3.34 -2.11
N GLU A 20 16.64 -3.03 -2.77
CA GLU A 20 17.62 -2.04 -2.30
C GLU A 20 16.99 -0.65 -2.07
N LYS A 21 16.06 -0.23 -2.94
CA LYS A 21 15.34 1.05 -2.78
C LYS A 21 14.36 0.99 -1.61
N GLU A 22 13.69 -0.14 -1.43
CA GLU A 22 12.78 -0.32 -0.29
C GLU A 22 13.55 -0.24 1.04
N GLU A 23 14.69 -0.91 1.14
CA GLU A 23 15.58 -0.89 2.31
C GLU A 23 16.17 0.51 2.58
N ALA A 24 16.59 1.23 1.54
CA ALA A 24 17.07 2.60 1.67
C ALA A 24 15.99 3.53 2.24
N LEU A 25 14.73 3.41 1.79
CA LEU A 25 13.63 4.18 2.36
C LEU A 25 13.34 3.82 3.81
N LEU A 26 13.36 2.53 4.13
CA LEU A 26 13.08 2.03 5.47
C LEU A 26 14.09 2.54 6.49
N SER A 27 15.37 2.56 6.12
CA SER A 27 16.47 2.98 6.99
C SER A 27 16.50 4.50 7.20
N GLU A 28 16.16 5.30 6.19
CA GLU A 28 16.28 6.76 6.29
C GLU A 28 15.12 7.42 7.05
N THR A 29 13.85 7.05 6.82
CA THR A 29 12.73 7.83 7.41
C THR A 29 11.33 7.23 7.31
N LEU A 30 11.13 6.09 6.62
CA LEU A 30 9.78 5.58 6.35
C LEU A 30 8.96 5.36 7.64
N LEU A 31 9.63 4.92 8.71
CA LEU A 31 9.06 4.68 10.04
C LEU A 31 9.85 5.44 11.12
N HIS A 32 9.70 6.77 11.12
CA HIS A 32 10.36 7.64 12.11
C HIS A 32 10.21 7.17 13.58
N TYR A 33 9.06 6.59 13.97
CA TYR A 33 8.84 6.09 15.33
C TYR A 33 8.95 4.55 15.48
N GLY A 34 9.43 3.85 14.46
CA GLY A 34 9.59 2.39 14.47
C GLY A 34 8.31 1.65 14.89
N LYS A 35 8.40 0.81 15.93
CA LYS A 35 7.24 0.06 16.47
C LYS A 35 6.11 0.96 17.00
N LYS A 36 6.41 2.21 17.40
CA LYS A 36 5.42 3.18 17.90
C LYS A 36 4.76 4.00 16.79
N GLU A 37 5.10 3.74 15.53
CA GLU A 37 4.52 4.43 14.38
C GLU A 37 3.01 4.19 14.29
N ARG A 38 2.20 5.25 14.18
CA ARG A 38 0.72 5.17 14.12
C ARG A 38 0.16 6.15 13.10
N GLY A 39 -1.08 5.90 12.69
CA GLY A 39 -1.87 6.82 11.88
C GLY A 39 -1.50 6.85 10.40
N ILE A 40 -2.46 7.32 9.60
CA ILE A 40 -2.26 7.66 8.19
C ILE A 40 -1.38 8.89 8.03
N MET A 41 -0.57 8.93 6.95
CA MET A 41 0.35 10.05 6.68
C MET A 41 -0.37 11.40 6.53
N ARG A 42 -1.62 11.40 6.05
CA ARG A 42 -2.44 12.62 5.93
C ARG A 42 -2.57 13.39 7.24
N ASN A 43 -2.69 12.68 8.36
CA ASN A 43 -2.93 13.25 9.69
C ASN A 43 -1.62 13.55 10.44
N GLN A 44 -0.47 13.26 9.84
CA GLN A 44 0.83 13.58 10.43
C GLN A 44 1.12 15.09 10.33
N PRO A 45 1.99 15.62 11.20
CA PRO A 45 2.42 17.02 11.15
C PRO A 45 2.99 17.43 9.78
N ASP A 46 2.85 18.70 9.41
CA ASP A 46 3.29 19.21 8.11
C ASP A 46 4.79 19.02 7.87
N TRP A 47 5.62 19.27 8.88
CA TRP A 47 7.07 19.04 8.78
C TRP A 47 7.41 17.61 8.36
N ARG A 48 6.63 16.63 8.85
CA ARG A 48 6.82 15.22 8.56
C ARG A 48 6.33 14.86 7.16
N LYS A 49 5.20 15.41 6.74
CA LYS A 49 4.69 15.23 5.36
C LYS A 49 5.67 15.79 4.35
N THR A 50 6.26 16.95 4.63
CA THR A 50 7.30 17.58 3.79
C THR A 50 8.56 16.73 3.74
N GLU A 51 9.04 16.23 4.87
CA GLU A 51 10.23 15.37 4.90
C GLU A 51 9.99 14.04 4.17
N PHE A 52 8.81 13.44 4.35
CA PHE A 52 8.43 12.21 3.65
C PHE A 52 8.40 12.40 2.12
N LYS A 53 7.86 13.53 1.64
CA LYS A 53 7.86 13.87 0.21
C LYS A 53 9.28 14.07 -0.32
N ARG A 54 10.10 14.83 0.40
CA ARG A 54 11.51 15.09 0.03
C ARG A 54 12.31 13.79 -0.06
N MET A 55 12.11 12.86 0.87
CA MET A 55 12.73 11.53 0.85
C MET A 55 12.26 10.74 -0.39
N CYS A 56 10.96 10.71 -0.69
CA CYS A 56 10.45 10.05 -1.89
C CYS A 56 11.07 10.63 -3.18
N GLU A 57 11.19 11.96 -3.27
CA GLU A 57 11.81 12.65 -4.40
C GLU A 57 13.30 12.31 -4.54
N ARG A 58 14.05 12.31 -3.42
CA ARG A 58 15.48 11.97 -3.38
C ARG A 58 15.75 10.57 -3.92
N HIS A 59 14.94 9.59 -3.52
CA HIS A 59 15.09 8.19 -3.92
C HIS A 59 14.37 7.85 -5.24
N ARG A 60 13.76 8.84 -5.89
CA ARG A 60 12.90 8.66 -7.07
C ARG A 60 11.85 7.55 -6.85
N PHE A 61 11.26 7.57 -5.66
CA PHE A 61 10.30 6.56 -5.22
C PHE A 61 8.89 7.12 -5.31
N PRO A 62 7.97 6.46 -6.02
CA PRO A 62 6.61 6.94 -6.13
C PRO A 62 5.92 7.05 -4.77
N LEU A 63 5.33 8.22 -4.50
CA LEU A 63 4.73 8.53 -3.20
C LEU A 63 3.72 7.47 -2.74
N PHE A 64 2.88 6.98 -3.66
CA PHE A 64 1.87 5.97 -3.33
C PHE A 64 2.49 4.63 -2.92
N GLN A 65 3.59 4.20 -3.57
CA GLN A 65 4.31 3.00 -3.17
C GLN A 65 4.93 3.18 -1.79
N ALA A 66 5.50 4.36 -1.50
CA ALA A 66 6.11 4.63 -0.20
C ALA A 66 5.06 4.59 0.92
N LEU A 67 3.86 5.14 0.67
CA LEU A 67 2.74 5.06 1.59
C LEU A 67 2.26 3.62 1.82
N SER A 68 2.19 2.82 0.75
CA SER A 68 1.85 1.39 0.83
C SER A 68 2.89 0.61 1.61
N LEU A 69 4.18 0.83 1.35
CA LEU A 69 5.29 0.21 2.05
C LEU A 69 5.26 0.58 3.54
N ARG A 70 5.05 1.86 3.86
CA ARG A 70 4.88 2.32 5.25
C ARG A 70 3.75 1.58 5.96
N ARG A 71 2.57 1.50 5.32
CA ARG A 71 1.41 0.78 5.88
C ARG A 71 1.72 -0.70 6.11
N HIS A 72 2.40 -1.34 5.16
CA HIS A 72 2.82 -2.73 5.26
C HIS A 72 3.76 -2.95 6.46
N HIS A 73 4.83 -2.15 6.57
CA HIS A 73 5.77 -2.29 7.67
C HIS A 73 5.18 -1.94 9.04
N MET A 74 4.29 -0.95 9.13
CA MET A 74 3.55 -0.68 10.37
C MET A 74 2.79 -1.91 10.85
N LYS A 75 2.16 -2.65 9.93
CA LYS A 75 1.44 -3.90 10.24
C LYS A 75 2.40 -5.02 10.64
N GLN A 76 3.50 -5.21 9.90
CA GLN A 76 4.50 -6.24 10.21
C GLN A 76 5.14 -6.03 11.59
N LEU A 77 5.39 -4.79 11.99
CA LEU A 77 5.95 -4.47 13.30
C LEU A 77 4.95 -4.62 14.46
N ASN A 78 3.65 -4.71 14.17
CA ASN A 78 2.57 -4.73 15.16
C ASN A 78 1.52 -5.82 14.83
N LEU A 79 1.97 -7.07 14.66
CA LEU A 79 1.13 -8.19 14.20
C LEU A 79 -0.12 -8.45 15.06
N SER A 80 -0.07 -8.14 16.36
CA SER A 80 -1.18 -8.33 17.30
C SER A 80 -2.18 -7.17 17.31
N MET A 81 -1.91 -6.07 16.60
CA MET A 81 -2.76 -4.89 16.61
C MET A 81 -3.70 -4.86 15.42
N SER A 82 -4.95 -4.47 15.66
CA SER A 82 -5.91 -4.21 14.58
C SER A 82 -5.51 -2.99 13.75
N MET A 83 -6.00 -2.91 12.50
CA MET A 83 -5.79 -1.75 11.63
C MET A 83 -6.35 -0.46 12.25
N THR A 84 -7.46 -0.56 12.98
CA THR A 84 -8.05 0.56 13.71
C THR A 84 -7.14 1.03 14.84
N SER A 85 -6.56 0.12 15.63
CA SER A 85 -5.60 0.45 16.68
C SER A 85 -4.31 1.08 16.13
N LEU A 86 -3.92 0.72 14.91
CA LEU A 86 -2.79 1.35 14.21
C LEU A 86 -3.14 2.71 13.58
N GLY A 87 -4.42 3.12 13.58
CA GLY A 87 -4.88 4.33 12.91
C GLY A 87 -4.76 4.25 11.38
N LEU A 88 -4.84 3.04 10.81
CA LEU A 88 -4.69 2.75 9.38
C LEU A 88 -6.04 2.54 8.65
N GLY A 89 -7.12 3.00 9.26
CA GLY A 89 -8.50 2.86 8.76
C GLY A 89 -9.40 2.16 9.77
N LYS A 90 -10.71 2.42 9.68
CA LYS A 90 -11.71 1.69 10.44
C LYS A 90 -12.02 0.36 9.75
N GLU A 91 -12.29 -0.66 10.54
CA GLU A 91 -12.63 -1.99 10.02
C GLU A 91 -13.82 -1.96 9.04
N ASN A 92 -14.86 -1.19 9.35
CA ASN A 92 -16.03 -1.04 8.48
C ASN A 92 -15.66 -0.42 7.12
N ASP A 93 -14.83 0.62 7.12
CA ASP A 93 -14.39 1.28 5.88
C ASP A 93 -13.56 0.32 5.01
N ILE A 94 -12.73 -0.51 5.66
CA ILE A 94 -11.91 -1.54 4.97
C ILE A 94 -12.82 -2.58 4.32
N ARG A 95 -13.81 -3.10 5.04
CA ARG A 95 -14.75 -4.11 4.53
C ARG A 95 -15.58 -3.57 3.38
N GLU A 96 -16.12 -2.36 3.53
CA GLU A 96 -16.91 -1.74 2.48
C GLU A 96 -16.08 -1.45 1.22
N SER A 97 -14.84 -0.98 1.39
CA SER A 97 -13.93 -0.80 0.25
C SER A 97 -13.62 -2.12 -0.46
N SER A 98 -13.43 -3.23 0.29
CA SER A 98 -13.22 -4.56 -0.28
C SER A 98 -14.43 -5.00 -1.11
N ARG A 99 -15.64 -4.87 -0.53
CA ARG A 99 -16.89 -5.21 -1.20
C ARG A 99 -17.08 -4.45 -2.50
N LEU A 100 -16.83 -3.13 -2.50
CA LEU A 100 -16.93 -2.30 -3.69
C LEU A 100 -15.91 -2.69 -4.76
N PHE A 101 -14.68 -3.03 -4.35
CA PHE A 101 -13.65 -3.52 -5.26
C PHE A 101 -14.05 -4.85 -5.90
N GLU A 102 -14.53 -5.81 -5.10
CA GLU A 102 -15.01 -7.11 -5.58
C GLU A 102 -16.15 -6.95 -6.59
N LEU A 103 -17.12 -6.07 -6.31
CA LEU A 103 -18.19 -5.77 -7.26
C LEU A 103 -17.68 -5.16 -8.57
N ALA A 104 -16.76 -4.19 -8.49
CA ALA A 104 -16.20 -3.57 -9.68
C ALA A 104 -15.41 -4.55 -10.55
N VAL A 105 -14.62 -5.44 -9.93
CA VAL A 105 -13.91 -6.51 -10.62
C VAL A 105 -14.89 -7.51 -11.23
N ALA A 106 -15.92 -7.90 -10.47
CA ALA A 106 -16.95 -8.82 -10.95
C ALA A 106 -17.67 -8.28 -12.19
N ASP A 107 -18.09 -7.01 -12.16
CA ASP A 107 -18.72 -6.33 -13.30
C ASP A 107 -17.76 -6.23 -14.49
N PHE A 108 -16.49 -5.90 -14.25
CA PHE A 108 -15.48 -5.85 -15.31
C PHE A 108 -15.30 -7.22 -15.99
N LEU A 109 -15.13 -8.29 -15.21
CA LEU A 109 -14.93 -9.64 -15.73
C LEU A 109 -16.16 -10.13 -16.51
N LYS A 110 -17.36 -9.87 -15.97
CA LYS A 110 -18.63 -10.14 -16.67
C LYS A 110 -18.70 -9.42 -18.01
N ASN A 111 -18.36 -8.14 -18.06
CA ASN A 111 -18.33 -7.35 -19.30
C ASN A 111 -17.26 -7.82 -20.29
N LYS A 112 -16.19 -8.47 -19.81
CA LYS A 112 -15.17 -9.11 -20.66
C LYS A 112 -15.52 -10.54 -21.05
N GLY A 113 -16.66 -11.07 -20.62
CA GLY A 113 -17.07 -12.45 -20.90
C GLY A 113 -16.18 -13.49 -20.21
N VAL A 114 -15.46 -13.10 -19.16
CA VAL A 114 -14.61 -14.02 -18.38
C VAL A 114 -15.48 -14.68 -17.32
N ALA A 115 -15.57 -16.01 -17.35
CA ALA A 115 -16.24 -16.77 -16.30
C ALA A 115 -15.40 -16.78 -15.02
N PHE A 116 -15.99 -16.39 -13.91
CA PHE A 116 -15.43 -16.53 -12.56
C PHE A 116 -16.54 -16.97 -11.61
N TYR A 117 -16.21 -17.85 -10.66
CA TYR A 117 -17.14 -18.47 -9.72
C TYR A 117 -16.91 -17.94 -8.31
#